data_AF-A0A5Q4F7H5-F1
#
_entry.id   AF-A0A5Q4F7H5-F1
#
_cell.length_a   1.000
_cell.length_b   1.000
_cell.length_c   1.000
_cell.angle_alpha   90.00
_cell.angle_beta   90.00
_cell.angle_gamma   90.00
#
_symmetry.space_group_name_H-M   'P 1'
#
loop_
_entity.id
_entity.type
_entity.pdbx_description
1 polymer ?
#
loop_
_entity_poly.entity_id
_entity_poly.type
_entity_poly.pdbx_seq_one_letter_code
_entity_poly.pdbx_strand_id
1 'polypeptide(L)'
;MVTPVYTLLIVESPVIARIIQQLVPSSVYVVATGGYCWKPKFNYRNSSLQAIADPNLSSVRKELKEQAGLAGTVIIATDTDPSGDFIAWSVARFLKTNTVKRGKLQNLSRSGILSMMDEIREMDTEQLEVRLKNRFLIRHEWYHQKEFPELELSGFISLFSGRTSYRHFVDENNELHQSSVPVKANPDQWISLSKIDNETKYFNQNPLSLYDLIPALVQNGTANSYHTAQNDLQNLFEASLPDEQVSLISYPRTGAFSFYSETWDVLQTQYLKLGLQEPFKPNFLRDIADPEIPHESIHPLNLGIGPEAIRKRVPSELSQIYSLIHDHTLQSVQIPAPLHSAWFSELDPEVYFYSLIRNGEKSAAKEIFLRPCITLSDAGKMLDRLGVLRPSGFGKAIDKWVNEGWATISGNVINPGKSVQKYLGKSSRIYKTLQELNDHADSFSLNSATIQSLITSN
;
A
#
# COMPACT_ATOMS: atom_id res chain seq x y z
N MET A 1 -12.82 44.69 -6.85
CA MET A 1 -12.05 43.43 -6.85
C MET A 1 -12.06 42.90 -5.44
N VAL A 2 -12.58 41.69 -5.22
CA VAL A 2 -12.58 41.08 -3.88
C VAL A 2 -11.13 40.75 -3.54
N THR A 3 -10.61 41.30 -2.46
CA THR A 3 -9.29 40.95 -1.93
C THR A 3 -9.29 39.46 -1.58
N PRO A 4 -8.32 38.67 -2.05
CA PRO A 4 -8.29 37.25 -1.74
C PRO A 4 -8.16 37.03 -0.24
N VAL A 5 -9.10 36.28 0.35
CA VAL A 5 -9.28 36.20 1.81
C VAL A 5 -8.53 35.01 2.43
N TYR A 6 -8.28 33.94 1.66
CA TYR A 6 -7.64 32.71 2.16
C TYR A 6 -7.11 31.82 1.01
N THR A 7 -6.40 30.76 1.41
CA THR A 7 -5.93 29.67 0.54
C THR A 7 -6.90 28.50 0.61
N LEU A 8 -7.34 27.99 -0.55
CA LEU A 8 -8.14 26.76 -0.64
C LEU A 8 -7.21 25.56 -0.86
N LEU A 9 -7.26 24.59 0.04
CA LEU A 9 -6.56 23.33 -0.06
C LEU A 9 -7.55 22.20 -0.34
N ILE A 10 -7.37 21.46 -1.43
CA ILE A 10 -8.27 20.40 -1.88
C ILE A 10 -7.59 19.04 -1.70
N VAL A 11 -8.24 18.12 -1.00
CA VAL A 11 -7.72 16.76 -0.72
C VAL A 11 -8.73 15.67 -1.10
N GLU A 12 -8.31 14.40 -1.11
CA GLU A 12 -9.17 13.29 -1.54
C GLU A 12 -10.28 12.97 -0.51
N SER A 13 -9.94 12.84 0.77
CA SER A 13 -10.82 12.30 1.80
C SER A 13 -11.28 13.35 2.82
N PRO A 14 -12.55 13.32 3.26
CA PRO A 14 -13.05 14.16 4.35
C PRO A 14 -12.27 13.97 5.65
N VAL A 15 -11.78 12.77 5.92
CA VAL A 15 -10.95 12.46 7.11
C VAL A 15 -9.63 13.22 7.03
N ILE A 16 -8.96 13.13 5.88
CA ILE A 16 -7.71 13.86 5.61
C ILE A 16 -7.94 15.38 5.74
N ALA A 17 -9.06 15.88 5.21
CA ALA A 17 -9.39 17.30 5.31
C ALA A 17 -9.50 17.76 6.78
N ARG A 18 -10.18 16.97 7.64
CA ARG A 18 -10.29 17.29 9.08
C ARG A 18 -8.93 17.28 9.77
N ILE A 19 -8.10 16.29 9.50
CA ILE A 19 -6.74 16.18 10.08
C ILE A 19 -5.91 17.40 9.67
N ILE A 20 -5.84 17.70 8.38
CA ILE A 20 -5.04 18.82 7.88
C ILE A 20 -5.58 20.15 8.39
N GLN A 21 -6.90 20.34 8.45
CA GLN A 21 -7.52 21.58 8.91
C GLN A 21 -7.13 21.93 10.36
N GLN A 22 -6.85 20.94 11.21
CA GLN A 22 -6.37 21.14 12.58
C GLN A 22 -4.90 21.57 12.65
N LEU A 23 -4.11 21.29 11.62
CA LEU A 23 -2.67 21.49 11.58
C LEU A 23 -2.26 22.76 10.80
N VAL A 24 -3.08 23.20 9.85
CA VAL A 24 -2.82 24.40 9.03
C VAL A 24 -3.34 25.68 9.72
N PRO A 25 -2.80 26.87 9.37
CA PRO A 25 -3.31 28.14 9.86
C PRO A 25 -4.77 28.41 9.46
N SER A 26 -5.47 29.26 10.22
CA SER A 26 -6.86 29.65 9.95
C SER A 26 -7.08 30.36 8.60
N SER A 27 -6.02 30.83 7.95
CA SER A 27 -6.03 31.36 6.58
C SER A 27 -6.05 30.29 5.49
N VAL A 28 -6.13 29.01 5.85
CA VAL A 28 -6.25 27.88 4.93
C VAL A 28 -7.58 27.18 5.20
N TYR A 29 -8.41 27.07 4.16
CA TYR A 29 -9.66 26.31 4.18
C TYR A 29 -9.47 25.01 3.41
N VAL A 30 -9.75 23.88 4.06
CA VAL A 30 -9.52 22.54 3.50
C VAL A 30 -10.84 21.91 3.08
N VAL A 31 -10.94 21.48 1.82
CA VAL A 31 -12.12 20.82 1.24
C VAL A 31 -11.74 19.45 0.70
N ALA A 32 -12.60 18.45 0.90
CA ALA A 32 -12.42 17.12 0.34
C ALA A 32 -13.25 16.89 -0.92
N THR A 33 -12.71 16.15 -1.88
CA THR A 33 -13.45 15.70 -3.08
C THR A 33 -14.34 14.50 -2.81
N GLY A 34 -14.12 13.77 -1.71
CA GLY A 34 -14.80 12.49 -1.42
C GLY A 34 -14.38 11.38 -2.39
N GLY A 35 -13.13 11.40 -2.85
CA GLY A 35 -12.65 10.54 -3.94
C GLY A 35 -12.95 11.12 -5.32
N TYR A 36 -13.44 10.26 -6.22
CA TYR A 36 -13.68 10.57 -7.63
C TYR A 36 -14.97 11.40 -7.84
N CYS A 37 -14.84 12.73 -7.80
CA CYS A 37 -15.90 13.65 -8.28
C CYS A 37 -16.23 13.49 -9.78
N TRP A 38 -15.28 12.95 -10.54
CA TRP A 38 -15.42 12.56 -11.94
C TRP A 38 -14.90 11.15 -12.14
N LYS A 39 -15.42 10.44 -13.15
CA LYS A 39 -14.93 9.13 -13.57
C LYS A 39 -14.17 9.24 -14.89
N PRO A 40 -13.02 8.57 -15.05
CA PRO A 40 -12.29 8.58 -16.29
C PRO A 40 -13.07 7.86 -17.40
N LYS A 41 -13.12 8.48 -18.60
CA LYS A 41 -13.50 7.80 -19.84
C LYS A 41 -12.45 8.11 -20.91
N PHE A 42 -11.79 7.07 -21.39
CA PHE A 42 -10.79 7.20 -22.44
C PHE A 42 -11.38 6.82 -23.80
N ASN A 43 -11.10 7.63 -24.82
CA ASN A 43 -11.45 7.36 -26.20
C ASN A 43 -10.21 6.93 -26.98
N TYR A 44 -10.13 5.64 -27.28
CA TYR A 44 -8.99 5.02 -27.98
C TYR A 44 -8.84 5.47 -29.44
N ARG A 45 -9.88 6.04 -30.08
CA ARG A 45 -9.79 6.48 -31.49
C ARG A 45 -8.98 7.76 -31.67
N ASN A 46 -9.00 8.63 -30.67
CA ASN A 46 -8.34 9.94 -30.73
C ASN A 46 -7.46 10.20 -29.50
N SER A 47 -7.17 9.15 -28.71
CA SER A 47 -6.35 9.20 -27.50
C SER A 47 -6.75 10.31 -26.53
N SER A 48 -8.06 10.59 -26.40
CA SER A 48 -8.56 11.64 -25.51
C SER A 48 -9.08 11.08 -24.20
N LEU A 49 -8.71 11.73 -23.10
CA LEU A 49 -9.18 11.44 -21.75
C LEU A 49 -10.29 12.42 -21.37
N GLN A 50 -11.40 11.89 -20.85
CA GLN A 50 -12.54 12.67 -20.38
C GLN A 50 -12.78 12.41 -18.89
N ALA A 51 -13.22 13.46 -18.19
CA ALA A 51 -13.69 13.40 -16.81
C ALA A 51 -15.23 13.51 -16.80
N ILE A 52 -15.93 12.42 -16.55
CA ILE A 52 -17.41 12.39 -16.49
C ILE A 52 -17.85 12.65 -15.06
N ALA A 53 -18.61 13.72 -14.84
CA ALA A 53 -19.06 14.10 -13.50
C ALA A 53 -19.94 13.02 -12.86
N ASP A 54 -19.67 12.68 -11.60
CA ASP A 54 -20.56 11.79 -10.83
C ASP A 54 -21.82 12.56 -10.40
N PRO A 55 -23.03 12.15 -10.80
CA PRO A 55 -24.25 12.90 -10.47
C PRO A 55 -24.47 13.07 -8.95
N ASN A 56 -24.01 12.12 -8.14
CA ASN A 56 -24.21 12.12 -6.69
C ASN A 56 -23.33 13.14 -5.96
N LEU A 57 -22.27 13.63 -6.60
CA LEU A 57 -21.31 14.59 -6.03
C LEU A 57 -21.49 16.01 -6.55
N SER A 58 -22.73 16.37 -6.92
CA SER A 58 -23.07 17.71 -7.42
C SER A 58 -22.87 18.82 -6.38
N SER A 59 -23.18 18.54 -5.11
CA SER A 59 -22.97 19.46 -3.98
C SER A 59 -21.49 19.77 -3.80
N VAL A 60 -20.63 18.75 -3.77
CA VAL A 60 -19.17 18.89 -3.64
C VAL A 60 -18.60 19.74 -4.78
N ARG A 61 -19.00 19.48 -6.03
CA ARG A 61 -18.56 20.30 -7.17
C ARG A 61 -19.00 21.76 -7.08
N LYS A 62 -20.20 22.00 -6.56
CA LYS A 62 -20.71 23.36 -6.34
C LYS A 62 -19.86 24.09 -5.30
N GLU A 63 -19.58 23.44 -4.17
CA GLU A 63 -18.70 23.96 -3.13
C GLU A 63 -17.30 24.25 -3.67
N LEU A 64 -16.67 23.29 -4.37
CA LEU A 64 -15.34 23.48 -4.98
C LEU A 64 -15.29 24.72 -5.88
N LYS A 65 -16.31 24.93 -6.71
CA LYS A 65 -16.38 26.09 -7.61
C LYS A 65 -16.58 27.40 -6.86
N GLU A 66 -17.44 27.41 -5.86
CA GLU A 66 -17.70 28.59 -5.02
C GLU A 66 -16.45 28.99 -4.24
N GLN A 67 -15.84 28.04 -3.54
CA GLN A 67 -14.64 28.26 -2.73
C GLN A 67 -13.44 28.68 -3.59
N ALA A 68 -13.24 28.03 -4.75
CA ALA A 68 -12.16 28.40 -5.66
C ALA A 68 -12.34 29.80 -6.25
N GLY A 69 -13.58 30.29 -6.38
CA GLY A 69 -13.86 31.65 -6.84
C GLY A 69 -13.57 32.74 -5.81
N LEU A 70 -13.48 32.38 -4.52
CA LEU A 70 -13.20 33.30 -3.40
C LEU A 70 -11.74 33.22 -2.93
N ALA A 71 -11.09 32.08 -3.13
CA ALA A 71 -9.71 31.85 -2.70
C ALA A 71 -8.70 32.62 -3.57
N GLY A 72 -7.63 33.10 -2.93
CA GLY A 72 -6.51 33.73 -3.65
C GLY A 72 -5.55 32.73 -4.27
N THR A 73 -5.45 31.54 -3.67
CA THR A 73 -4.62 30.44 -4.14
C THR A 73 -5.41 29.15 -3.98
N VAL A 74 -5.37 28.30 -5.01
CA VAL A 74 -5.95 26.95 -4.97
C VAL A 74 -4.82 25.93 -5.03
N ILE A 75 -4.76 25.05 -4.04
CA ILE A 75 -3.78 23.97 -3.94
C ILE A 75 -4.54 22.66 -3.99
N ILE A 76 -4.09 21.71 -4.81
CA ILE A 76 -4.56 20.33 -4.79
C ILE A 76 -3.49 19.46 -4.15
N ALA A 77 -3.83 18.75 -3.07
CA ALA A 77 -2.96 17.85 -2.33
C ALA A 77 -3.58 16.44 -2.29
N THR A 78 -3.46 15.74 -3.41
CA THR A 78 -3.85 14.34 -3.57
C THR A 78 -2.62 13.44 -3.64
N ASP A 79 -2.81 12.15 -3.37
CA ASP A 79 -1.77 11.13 -3.47
C ASP A 79 -1.06 11.19 -4.83
N THR A 80 0.26 10.94 -4.85
CA THR A 80 1.06 10.91 -6.07
C THR A 80 0.99 9.55 -6.77
N ASP A 81 -0.20 8.97 -6.81
CA ASP A 81 -0.52 7.73 -7.51
C ASP A 81 -1.45 8.03 -8.71
N PRO A 82 -1.76 7.05 -9.57
CA PRO A 82 -2.62 7.28 -10.72
C PRO A 82 -4.04 7.76 -10.35
N SER A 83 -4.51 7.42 -9.15
CA SER A 83 -5.83 7.80 -8.65
C SER A 83 -5.86 9.27 -8.25
N GLY A 84 -4.93 9.68 -7.39
CA GLY A 84 -4.75 11.05 -6.96
C GLY A 84 -4.34 11.97 -8.12
N ASP A 85 -3.56 11.48 -9.10
CA ASP A 85 -3.30 12.19 -10.36
C ASP A 85 -4.60 12.47 -11.11
N PHE A 86 -5.48 11.47 -11.28
CA PHE A 86 -6.74 11.70 -11.97
C PHE A 86 -7.64 12.69 -11.23
N ILE A 87 -7.71 12.61 -9.89
CA ILE A 87 -8.47 13.55 -9.07
C ILE A 87 -7.92 14.97 -9.27
N ALA A 88 -6.60 15.17 -9.19
CA ALA A 88 -5.99 16.48 -9.40
C ALA A 88 -6.24 17.05 -10.80
N TRP A 89 -6.00 16.26 -11.84
CA TRP A 89 -6.25 16.66 -13.24
C TRP A 89 -7.72 17.03 -13.48
N SER A 90 -8.65 16.22 -12.98
CA SER A 90 -10.08 16.45 -13.20
C SER A 90 -10.62 17.67 -12.44
N VAL A 91 -10.18 17.89 -11.19
CA VAL A 91 -10.51 19.09 -10.41
C VAL A 91 -9.99 20.34 -11.12
N ALA A 92 -8.73 20.37 -11.52
CA ALA A 92 -8.14 21.54 -12.17
C ALA A 92 -8.85 21.90 -13.49
N ARG A 93 -9.14 20.87 -14.31
CA ARG A 93 -9.89 21.04 -15.56
C ARG A 93 -11.31 21.56 -15.31
N PHE A 94 -11.94 21.16 -14.20
CA PHE A 94 -13.25 21.67 -13.81
C PHE A 94 -13.21 23.13 -13.36
N LEU A 95 -12.21 23.51 -12.56
CA LEU A 95 -12.07 24.87 -12.04
C LEU A 95 -11.70 25.88 -13.14
N LYS A 96 -11.06 25.44 -14.23
CA LYS A 96 -10.68 26.27 -15.38
C LYS A 96 -9.87 27.51 -14.98
N THR A 97 -9.01 27.36 -13.97
CA THR A 97 -8.13 28.44 -13.50
C THR A 97 -6.68 28.08 -13.79
N ASN A 98 -5.90 29.10 -14.17
CA ASN A 98 -4.48 28.96 -14.51
C ASN A 98 -3.59 29.00 -13.26
N THR A 99 -4.16 29.19 -12.06
CA THR A 99 -3.43 29.31 -10.79
C THR A 99 -3.78 28.14 -9.87
N VAL A 100 -3.76 26.91 -10.40
CA VAL A 100 -3.86 25.69 -9.60
C VAL A 100 -2.45 25.22 -9.30
N LYS A 101 -2.13 25.20 -8.01
CA LYS A 101 -0.89 24.62 -7.53
C LYS A 101 -1.12 23.19 -7.08
N ARG A 102 -0.07 22.38 -7.10
CA ARG A 102 -0.08 21.02 -6.55
C ARG A 102 0.88 20.93 -5.37
N GLY A 103 0.36 20.44 -4.26
CA GLY A 103 1.14 20.01 -3.12
C GLY A 103 1.26 18.49 -3.14
N LYS A 104 2.45 17.96 -2.81
CA LYS A 104 2.61 16.53 -2.58
C LYS A 104 2.34 16.27 -1.12
N LEU A 105 1.23 15.59 -0.83
CA LEU A 105 0.96 15.14 0.53
C LEU A 105 1.91 13.97 0.83
N GLN A 106 3.07 14.28 1.43
CA GLN A 106 4.06 13.28 1.82
C GLN A 106 3.56 12.44 2.98
N ASN A 107 2.96 13.08 3.99
CA ASN A 107 2.33 12.42 5.13
C ASN A 107 1.38 13.39 5.87
N LEU A 108 0.65 12.85 6.85
CA LEU A 108 -0.34 13.59 7.63
C LEU A 108 0.21 14.21 8.92
N SER A 109 1.53 14.15 9.14
CA SER A 109 2.17 14.80 10.30
C SER A 109 2.26 16.31 10.12
N ARG A 110 2.56 17.02 11.21
CA ARG A 110 2.72 18.48 11.15
C ARG A 110 3.89 18.87 10.24
N SER A 111 5.02 18.18 10.35
CA SER A 111 6.18 18.46 9.50
C SER A 111 5.89 18.15 8.04
N GLY A 112 5.20 17.04 7.74
CA GLY A 112 4.83 16.67 6.38
C GLY A 112 3.89 17.67 5.71
N ILE A 113 2.92 18.22 6.45
CA ILE A 113 2.03 19.27 5.93
C ILE A 113 2.79 20.58 5.69
N LEU A 114 3.69 20.97 6.60
CA LEU A 114 4.52 22.18 6.41
C LEU A 114 5.47 22.03 5.22
N SER A 115 6.14 20.87 5.11
CA SER A 115 6.99 20.51 3.96
C SER A 115 6.20 20.58 2.65
N MET A 116 5.01 19.97 2.62
CA MET A 116 4.10 20.07 1.47
C MET A 116 3.81 21.52 1.10
N MET A 117 3.59 22.40 2.09
CA MET A 117 3.31 23.82 1.86
C MET A 117 4.52 24.58 1.28
N ASP A 118 5.73 24.22 1.69
CA ASP A 118 6.98 24.81 1.18
C ASP A 118 7.32 24.31 -0.24
N GLU A 119 6.91 23.09 -0.57
CA GLU A 119 7.16 22.46 -1.87
C GLU A 119 6.05 22.66 -2.91
N ILE A 120 5.07 23.52 -2.63
CA ILE A 120 3.97 23.80 -3.55
C ILE A 120 4.52 24.32 -4.88
N ARG A 121 4.12 23.69 -5.99
CA ARG A 121 4.51 24.11 -7.35
C ARG A 121 3.28 24.35 -8.21
N GLU A 122 3.46 25.12 -9.28
CA GLU A 122 2.48 25.18 -10.35
C GLU A 122 2.22 23.77 -10.90
N MET A 123 0.95 23.45 -11.13
CA MET A 123 0.59 22.10 -11.54
C MET A 123 0.74 21.94 -13.05
N ASP A 124 1.63 21.03 -13.46
CA ASP A 124 1.77 20.61 -14.86
C ASP A 124 0.62 19.68 -15.25
N THR A 125 -0.49 20.30 -15.68
CA THR A 125 -1.71 19.57 -16.09
C THR A 125 -1.48 18.75 -17.36
N GLU A 126 -0.60 19.21 -18.25
CA GLU A 126 -0.29 18.52 -19.52
C GLU A 126 0.49 17.23 -19.25
N GLN A 127 1.53 17.30 -18.43
CA GLN A 127 2.28 16.12 -17.99
C GLN A 127 1.36 15.13 -17.27
N LEU A 128 0.48 15.61 -16.39
CA LEU A 128 -0.49 14.74 -15.73
C LEU A 128 -1.40 14.02 -16.72
N GLU A 129 -1.93 14.76 -17.69
CA GLU A 129 -2.81 14.20 -18.70
C GLU A 129 -2.09 13.11 -19.50
N VAL A 130 -0.84 13.37 -19.93
CA VAL A 130 -0.01 12.39 -20.65
C VAL A 130 0.19 11.12 -19.82
N ARG A 131 0.59 11.25 -18.55
CA ARG A 131 0.77 10.12 -17.62
C ARG A 131 -0.50 9.29 -17.48
N LEU A 132 -1.66 9.94 -17.34
CA LEU A 132 -2.95 9.26 -17.24
C LEU A 132 -3.31 8.55 -18.55
N LYS A 133 -3.15 9.21 -19.71
CA LYS A 133 -3.42 8.62 -21.03
C LYS A 133 -2.55 7.40 -21.30
N ASN A 134 -1.27 7.46 -20.98
CA ASN A 134 -0.32 6.36 -21.13
C ASN A 134 -0.79 5.08 -20.42
N ARG A 135 -1.33 5.22 -19.20
CA ARG A 135 -1.86 4.08 -18.45
C ARG A 135 -3.08 3.44 -19.13
N PHE A 136 -3.96 4.24 -19.75
CA PHE A 136 -5.06 3.72 -20.58
C PHE A 136 -4.55 3.03 -21.83
N LEU A 137 -3.56 3.62 -22.52
CA LEU A 137 -2.97 3.04 -23.72
C LEU A 137 -2.27 1.71 -23.42
N ILE A 138 -1.47 1.62 -22.36
CA ILE A 138 -0.82 0.38 -21.94
C ILE A 138 -1.86 -0.72 -21.71
N ARG A 139 -2.92 -0.43 -20.95
CA ARG A 139 -4.00 -1.39 -20.70
C ARG A 139 -4.72 -1.82 -21.99
N HIS A 140 -4.90 -0.91 -22.92
CA HIS A 140 -5.54 -1.18 -24.21
C HIS A 140 -4.71 -2.09 -25.09
N GLU A 141 -3.45 -1.71 -25.35
CA GLU A 141 -2.55 -2.50 -26.18
C GLU A 141 -2.28 -3.88 -25.55
N TRP A 142 -2.17 -3.94 -24.21
CA TRP A 142 -2.09 -5.21 -23.49
C TRP A 142 -3.34 -6.07 -23.67
N TYR A 143 -4.53 -5.48 -23.73
CA TYR A 143 -5.73 -6.27 -23.99
C TYR A 143 -5.78 -6.80 -25.44
N HIS A 144 -5.25 -6.04 -26.40
CA HIS A 144 -5.33 -6.37 -27.82
C HIS A 144 -4.25 -7.34 -28.33
N GLN A 145 -3.10 -7.45 -27.66
CA GLN A 145 -2.03 -8.38 -28.04
C GLN A 145 -2.44 -9.87 -27.99
N LYS A 146 -3.39 -10.25 -27.11
CA LYS A 146 -3.94 -11.61 -26.90
C LYS A 146 -2.95 -12.76 -26.62
N GLU A 147 -1.65 -12.54 -26.68
CA GLU A 147 -0.60 -13.48 -26.31
C GLU A 147 -0.59 -13.79 -24.80
N PHE A 148 -0.79 -12.77 -23.98
CA PHE A 148 -0.88 -12.84 -22.51
C PHE A 148 -2.33 -12.67 -22.04
N PRO A 149 -2.69 -13.21 -20.85
CA PRO A 149 -3.98 -12.94 -20.24
C PRO A 149 -4.13 -11.45 -19.85
N GLU A 150 -5.24 -11.09 -19.21
CA GLU A 150 -5.43 -9.73 -18.70
C GLU A 150 -4.24 -9.26 -17.83
N LEU A 151 -4.04 -7.94 -17.77
CA LEU A 151 -2.83 -7.33 -17.18
C LEU A 151 -2.60 -7.77 -15.73
N GLU A 152 -3.66 -7.79 -14.91
CA GLU A 152 -3.58 -8.18 -13.49
C GLU A 152 -3.22 -9.66 -13.33
N LEU A 153 -3.85 -10.54 -14.11
CA LEU A 153 -3.50 -11.97 -14.12
C LEU A 153 -2.08 -12.21 -14.63
N SER A 154 -1.66 -11.46 -15.64
CA SER A 154 -0.28 -11.52 -16.15
C SER A 154 0.72 -11.11 -15.08
N GLY A 155 0.42 -10.04 -14.32
CA GLY A 155 1.19 -9.67 -13.14
C GLY A 155 1.30 -10.83 -12.15
N PHE A 156 0.17 -11.45 -11.77
CA PHE A 156 0.17 -12.60 -10.88
C PHE A 156 1.05 -13.75 -11.40
N ILE A 157 0.93 -14.11 -12.67
CA ILE A 157 1.76 -15.15 -13.31
C ILE A 157 3.26 -14.78 -13.26
N SER A 158 3.60 -13.50 -13.43
CA SER A 158 4.97 -13.00 -13.45
C SER A 158 5.72 -13.21 -12.11
N LEU A 159 4.97 -13.34 -11.01
CA LEU A 159 5.53 -13.59 -9.68
C LEU A 159 6.25 -14.94 -9.60
N PHE A 160 5.82 -15.90 -10.42
CA PHE A 160 6.39 -17.25 -10.50
C PHE A 160 7.36 -17.38 -11.68
N SER A 161 8.06 -16.28 -11.99
CA SER A 161 9.27 -16.30 -12.82
C SER A 161 10.37 -17.07 -12.11
N GLY A 162 11.34 -17.61 -12.87
CA GLY A 162 12.37 -18.54 -12.39
C GLY A 162 13.21 -18.05 -11.20
N ARG A 163 14.52 -17.87 -11.35
CA ARG A 163 15.36 -17.47 -10.21
C ARG A 163 15.06 -16.03 -9.78
N THR A 164 14.47 -15.84 -8.61
CA THR A 164 14.14 -14.52 -8.06
C THR A 164 14.43 -14.43 -6.56
N SER A 165 14.21 -13.25 -5.97
CA SER A 165 14.46 -12.99 -4.55
C SER A 165 13.22 -13.31 -3.72
N TYR A 166 13.35 -14.24 -2.77
CA TYR A 166 12.28 -14.69 -1.88
C TYR A 166 12.56 -14.28 -0.45
N ARG A 167 11.52 -13.83 0.26
CA ARG A 167 11.60 -13.55 1.70
C ARG A 167 11.07 -14.71 2.55
N HIS A 168 10.07 -15.43 2.02
CA HIS A 168 9.35 -16.47 2.73
C HIS A 168 9.58 -17.85 2.11
N PHE A 169 9.50 -18.86 2.98
CA PHE A 169 9.78 -20.24 2.67
C PHE A 169 8.79 -21.13 3.42
N VAL A 170 8.58 -22.34 2.90
CA VAL A 170 7.83 -23.40 3.60
C VAL A 170 8.73 -24.59 3.85
N ASP A 171 8.51 -25.27 4.98
CA ASP A 171 9.14 -26.56 5.24
C ASP A 171 8.31 -27.74 4.70
N GLU A 172 8.75 -28.96 4.98
CA GLU A 172 8.10 -30.22 4.57
C GLU A 172 6.68 -30.38 5.14
N ASN A 173 6.37 -29.70 6.25
CA ASN A 173 5.05 -29.69 6.89
C ASN A 173 4.16 -28.52 6.41
N ASN A 174 4.65 -27.72 5.46
CA ASN A 174 4.06 -26.45 5.02
C ASN A 174 3.99 -25.36 6.12
N GLU A 175 4.84 -25.43 7.15
CA GLU A 175 4.96 -24.31 8.08
C GLU A 175 5.71 -23.17 7.43
N LEU A 176 5.28 -21.93 7.72
CA LEU A 176 5.84 -20.74 7.10
C LEU A 176 7.06 -20.24 7.88
N HIS A 177 8.16 -20.10 7.15
CA HIS A 177 9.43 -19.55 7.63
C HIS A 177 9.76 -18.26 6.87
N GLN A 178 10.60 -17.44 7.49
CA GLN A 178 11.08 -16.18 6.93
C GLN A 178 12.60 -16.11 7.04
N SER A 179 13.24 -15.57 6.01
CA SER A 179 14.66 -15.22 6.00
C SER A 179 14.91 -13.83 6.59
N SER A 180 16.10 -13.57 7.11
CA SER A 180 16.50 -12.27 7.69
C SER A 180 16.67 -11.18 6.64
N VAL A 181 17.06 -11.55 5.41
CA VAL A 181 17.14 -10.73 4.19
C VAL A 181 16.58 -11.53 3.00
N PRO A 182 16.04 -10.89 1.95
CA PRO A 182 15.58 -11.62 0.76
C PRO A 182 16.70 -12.47 0.12
N VAL A 183 16.40 -13.71 -0.24
CA VAL A 183 17.37 -14.71 -0.77
C VAL A 183 17.03 -15.08 -2.21
N LYS A 184 18.04 -15.10 -3.09
CA LYS A 184 17.86 -15.52 -4.49
C LYS A 184 17.77 -17.04 -4.60
N ALA A 185 16.61 -17.56 -4.98
CA ALA A 185 16.35 -18.99 -5.11
C ALA A 185 15.48 -19.31 -6.34
N ASN A 186 15.36 -20.60 -6.68
CA ASN A 186 14.42 -21.08 -7.70
C ASN A 186 13.11 -21.55 -7.03
N PRO A 187 11.94 -21.37 -7.67
CA PRO A 187 10.60 -21.59 -7.09
C PRO A 187 10.31 -22.99 -6.54
N ASP A 188 11.14 -23.99 -6.83
CA ASP A 188 10.97 -25.36 -6.33
C ASP A 188 12.22 -25.95 -5.68
N GLN A 189 13.24 -25.13 -5.46
CA GLN A 189 14.51 -25.60 -4.91
C GLN A 189 14.41 -25.71 -3.39
N TRP A 190 14.52 -26.94 -2.89
CA TRP A 190 14.77 -27.19 -1.48
C TRP A 190 16.20 -26.78 -1.12
N ILE A 191 16.34 -26.04 -0.02
CA ILE A 191 17.61 -25.68 0.59
C ILE A 191 17.70 -26.37 1.96
N SER A 192 18.84 -27.00 2.22
CA SER A 192 19.18 -27.52 3.54
C SER A 192 19.75 -26.39 4.39
N LEU A 193 19.28 -26.30 5.63
CA LEU A 193 19.73 -25.33 6.61
C LEU A 193 20.10 -26.02 7.92
N SER A 194 21.21 -25.60 8.51
CA SER A 194 21.68 -26.06 9.80
C SER A 194 21.18 -25.16 10.92
N LYS A 195 20.94 -25.74 12.10
CA LYS A 195 20.52 -24.97 13.28
C LYS A 195 21.64 -24.06 13.80
N ILE A 196 21.28 -22.86 14.24
CA ILE A 196 22.16 -21.95 14.96
C ILE A 196 22.04 -22.25 16.46
N ASP A 197 23.08 -22.83 17.06
CA ASP A 197 23.09 -23.19 18.49
C ASP A 197 23.87 -22.20 19.37
N ASN A 198 24.88 -21.50 18.81
CA ASN A 198 25.83 -20.69 19.59
C ASN A 198 25.56 -19.18 19.55
N GLU A 199 24.51 -18.74 18.86
CA GLU A 199 24.16 -17.32 18.73
C GLU A 199 22.68 -17.10 18.95
N THR A 200 22.35 -16.02 19.67
CA THR A 200 20.96 -15.56 19.79
C THR A 200 20.64 -14.67 18.59
N LYS A 201 19.65 -15.07 17.80
CA LYS A 201 19.08 -14.24 16.73
C LYS A 201 17.78 -13.61 17.21
N TYR A 202 17.35 -12.56 16.52
CA TYR A 202 16.19 -11.77 16.91
C TYR A 202 15.17 -11.69 15.78
N PHE A 203 13.90 -11.64 16.16
CA PHE A 203 12.79 -11.40 15.25
C PHE A 203 12.38 -9.94 15.30
N ASN A 204 12.66 -9.19 14.24
CA ASN A 204 12.15 -7.83 14.12
C ASN A 204 10.72 -7.86 13.58
N GLN A 205 9.75 -7.47 14.41
CA GLN A 205 8.38 -7.28 13.93
C GLN A 205 8.30 -5.98 13.14
N ASN A 206 8.08 -6.10 11.83
CA ASN A 206 7.87 -4.94 10.97
C ASN A 206 6.50 -4.31 11.23
N PRO A 207 6.39 -2.98 11.10
CA PRO A 207 5.12 -2.27 10.97
C PRO A 207 4.21 -2.87 9.89
N LEU A 208 2.90 -2.69 10.05
CA LEU A 208 1.86 -3.39 9.31
C LEU A 208 1.42 -2.63 8.04
N SER A 209 1.51 -3.27 6.88
CA SER A 209 0.94 -2.73 5.63
C SER A 209 -0.45 -3.30 5.33
N LEU A 210 -1.16 -2.73 4.35
CA LEU A 210 -2.40 -3.30 3.84
C LEU A 210 -2.23 -4.76 3.40
N TYR A 211 -1.10 -5.07 2.75
CA TYR A 211 -0.80 -6.40 2.24
C TYR A 211 -0.58 -7.45 3.33
N ASP A 212 -0.27 -7.00 4.56
CA ASP A 212 -0.16 -7.86 5.74
C ASP A 212 -1.52 -7.96 6.46
N LEU A 213 -2.26 -6.85 6.55
CA LEU A 213 -3.53 -6.80 7.29
C LEU A 213 -4.63 -7.65 6.66
N ILE A 214 -4.88 -7.45 5.36
CA ILE A 214 -6.05 -8.03 4.69
C ILE A 214 -6.03 -9.56 4.76
N PRO A 215 -4.90 -10.25 4.50
CA PRO A 215 -4.84 -11.70 4.70
C PRO A 215 -5.08 -12.13 6.15
N ALA A 216 -4.53 -11.40 7.11
CA ALA A 216 -4.69 -11.72 8.53
C ALA A 216 -6.16 -11.64 8.98
N LEU A 217 -6.91 -10.64 8.50
CA LEU A 217 -8.34 -10.45 8.79
C LEU A 217 -9.25 -11.53 8.18
N VAL A 218 -8.84 -12.13 7.05
CA VAL A 218 -9.59 -13.25 6.47
C VAL A 218 -9.26 -14.55 7.22
N GLN A 219 -7.98 -14.76 7.55
CA GLN A 219 -7.53 -15.98 8.22
C GLN A 219 -8.01 -16.11 9.66
N ASN A 220 -8.11 -15.00 10.38
CA ASN A 220 -8.63 -15.01 11.75
C ASN A 220 -10.17 -15.02 11.80
N GLY A 221 -10.84 -14.99 10.65
CA GLY A 221 -12.31 -15.01 10.54
C GLY A 221 -13.00 -13.67 10.82
N THR A 222 -12.26 -12.55 10.95
CA THR A 222 -12.85 -11.21 11.10
C THR A 222 -13.61 -10.78 9.84
N ALA A 223 -13.17 -11.21 8.65
CA ALA A 223 -13.81 -10.91 7.38
C ALA A 223 -13.99 -12.16 6.50
N ASN A 224 -15.09 -12.22 5.77
CA ASN A 224 -15.43 -13.38 4.92
C ASN A 224 -14.73 -13.39 3.55
N SER A 225 -14.18 -12.24 3.12
CA SER A 225 -13.49 -12.09 1.84
C SER A 225 -12.40 -11.03 1.95
N TYR A 226 -11.42 -11.06 1.05
CA TYR A 226 -10.34 -10.08 1.05
C TYR A 226 -10.87 -8.69 0.69
N HIS A 227 -11.87 -8.59 -0.19
CA HIS A 227 -12.53 -7.33 -0.52
C HIS A 227 -13.31 -6.76 0.67
N THR A 228 -14.04 -7.59 1.41
CA THR A 228 -14.76 -7.17 2.64
C THR A 228 -13.77 -6.66 3.68
N ALA A 229 -12.69 -7.40 3.96
CA ALA A 229 -11.64 -6.96 4.88
C ALA A 229 -11.08 -5.57 4.52
N GLN A 230 -10.86 -5.32 3.22
CA GLN A 230 -10.34 -4.03 2.76
C GLN A 230 -11.36 -2.89 2.92
N ASN A 231 -12.64 -3.16 2.69
CA ASN A 231 -13.70 -2.18 2.91
C ASN A 231 -13.88 -1.88 4.41
N ASP A 232 -13.83 -2.89 5.27
CA ASP A 232 -13.95 -2.72 6.72
C ASP A 232 -12.76 -1.95 7.29
N LEU A 233 -11.55 -2.17 6.78
CA LEU A 233 -10.39 -1.36 7.12
C LEU A 233 -10.57 0.11 6.71
N GLN A 234 -11.14 0.37 5.53
CA GLN A 234 -11.50 1.73 5.11
C GLN A 234 -12.56 2.35 6.03
N ASN A 235 -13.57 1.58 6.42
CA ASN A 235 -14.61 2.02 7.36
C ASN A 235 -14.02 2.36 8.74
N LEU A 236 -13.02 1.60 9.22
CA LEU A 236 -12.31 1.92 10.46
C LEU A 236 -11.54 3.24 10.37
N PHE A 237 -10.89 3.51 9.24
CA PHE A 237 -10.23 4.81 9.00
C PHE A 237 -11.24 5.96 8.95
N GLU A 238 -12.44 5.74 8.42
CA GLU A 238 -13.50 6.75 8.37
C GLU A 238 -14.25 6.92 9.70
N ALA A 239 -14.16 5.93 10.58
CA ALA A 239 -14.74 5.99 11.92
C ALA A 239 -13.96 6.97 12.81
N SER A 240 -14.72 7.72 13.60
CA SER A 240 -14.21 8.54 14.69
C SER A 240 -15.05 8.31 15.93
N LEU A 241 -14.47 8.41 17.12
CA LEU A 241 -15.26 8.35 18.35
C LEU A 241 -16.05 9.66 18.50
N PRO A 242 -17.23 9.67 19.13
CA PRO A 242 -17.99 10.92 19.31
C PRO A 242 -17.20 12.03 20.01
N ASP A 243 -16.29 11.66 20.92
CA ASP A 243 -15.45 12.58 21.68
C ASP A 243 -14.13 12.88 20.98
N GLU A 244 -13.76 12.09 19.96
CA GLU A 244 -12.53 12.26 19.18
C GLU A 244 -12.90 12.76 17.78
N GLN A 245 -12.54 13.99 17.45
CA GLN A 245 -12.83 14.55 16.12
C GLN A 245 -11.91 13.99 15.01
N VAL A 246 -11.06 13.02 15.33
CA VAL A 246 -10.02 12.47 14.48
C VAL A 246 -10.25 10.97 14.26
N SER A 247 -9.73 10.44 13.16
CA SER A 247 -9.73 8.99 12.86
C SER A 247 -9.02 8.18 13.94
N LEU A 248 -9.35 6.89 14.04
CA LEU A 248 -8.68 5.96 14.93
C LEU A 248 -7.30 5.49 14.43
N ILE A 249 -7.11 5.43 13.11
CA ILE A 249 -5.91 4.86 12.48
C ILE A 249 -5.35 5.76 11.40
N SER A 250 -4.09 5.55 11.02
CA SER A 250 -3.48 6.17 9.85
C SER A 250 -4.14 5.69 8.54
N TYR A 251 -3.79 6.35 7.43
CA TYR A 251 -4.40 6.07 6.13
C TYR A 251 -4.14 4.61 5.68
N PRO A 252 -5.19 3.82 5.38
CA PRO A 252 -5.05 2.38 5.26
C PRO A 252 -4.61 1.90 3.87
N ARG A 253 -4.64 2.74 2.84
CA ARG A 253 -4.29 2.32 1.46
C ARG A 253 -2.79 2.44 1.20
N THR A 254 -2.01 1.72 2.00
CA THR A 254 -0.56 1.82 2.04
C THR A 254 0.10 0.44 1.93
N GLY A 255 1.14 0.35 1.10
CA GLY A 255 2.05 -0.79 1.04
C GLY A 255 3.27 -0.63 1.95
N ALA A 256 3.38 0.48 2.67
CA ALA A 256 4.54 0.78 3.51
C ALA A 256 4.55 -0.06 4.79
N PHE A 257 5.76 -0.37 5.26
CA PHE A 257 6.06 -1.21 6.42
C PHE A 257 7.03 -0.50 7.38
N SER A 258 6.99 0.83 7.39
CA SER A 258 7.87 1.71 8.16
C SER A 258 7.08 2.89 8.67
N PHE A 259 7.50 3.50 9.77
CA PHE A 259 6.92 4.74 10.30
C PHE A 259 7.78 5.93 9.92
N TYR A 260 7.18 7.12 9.81
CA TYR A 260 7.99 8.35 9.73
C TYR A 260 8.75 8.60 11.03
N SER A 261 9.83 9.39 10.95
CA SER A 261 10.60 9.77 12.14
C SER A 261 9.74 10.46 13.19
N GLU A 262 8.85 11.37 12.79
CA GLU A 262 7.94 12.07 13.71
C GLU A 262 6.94 11.10 14.35
N THR A 263 6.42 10.14 13.57
CA THR A 263 5.53 9.08 14.07
C THR A 263 6.23 8.22 15.12
N TRP A 264 7.51 7.86 14.90
CA TRP A 264 8.31 7.15 15.91
C TRP A 264 8.41 7.92 17.23
N ASP A 265 8.62 9.24 17.18
CA ASP A 265 8.75 10.08 18.37
C ASP A 265 7.42 10.27 19.11
N VAL A 266 6.31 10.40 18.36
CA VAL A 266 4.95 10.42 18.91
C VAL A 266 4.62 9.09 19.58
N LEU A 267 4.86 7.96 18.90
CA LEU A 267 4.63 6.63 19.44
C LEU A 267 5.49 6.38 20.67
N GLN A 268 6.76 6.80 20.68
CA GLN A 268 7.62 6.68 21.86
C GLN A 268 7.01 7.44 23.06
N THR A 269 6.58 8.69 22.84
CA THR A 269 5.97 9.51 23.88
C THR A 269 4.69 8.89 24.42
N GLN A 270 3.83 8.36 23.55
CA GLN A 270 2.59 7.69 23.95
C GLN A 270 2.87 6.36 24.65
N TYR A 271 3.80 5.55 24.14
CA TYR A 271 4.21 4.26 24.70
C TYR A 271 4.77 4.40 26.12
N LEU A 272 5.64 5.38 26.36
CA LEU A 272 6.21 5.63 27.70
C LEU A 272 5.13 6.01 28.72
N LYS A 273 4.05 6.69 28.30
CA LYS A 273 2.91 7.01 29.16
C LYS A 273 2.06 5.79 29.53
N LEU A 274 2.09 4.73 28.72
CA LEU A 274 1.38 3.48 29.02
C LEU A 274 2.03 2.68 30.17
N GLY A 275 3.29 2.96 30.51
CA GLY A 275 3.99 2.27 31.60
C GLY A 275 4.21 0.77 31.35
N LEU A 276 4.34 0.36 30.08
CA LEU A 276 4.60 -1.03 29.70
C LEU A 276 6.01 -1.46 30.10
N GLN A 277 6.17 -2.75 30.42
CA GLN A 277 7.45 -3.32 30.88
C GLN A 277 8.47 -3.45 29.74
N GLU A 278 8.01 -3.85 28.56
CA GLU A 278 8.89 -4.06 27.42
C GLU A 278 9.51 -2.74 26.94
N PRO A 279 10.81 -2.68 26.70
CA PRO A 279 11.47 -1.44 26.27
C PRO A 279 11.08 -1.07 24.84
N PHE A 280 10.97 0.24 24.60
CA PHE A 280 10.77 0.80 23.27
C PHE A 280 12.06 0.72 22.43
N LYS A 281 11.94 0.57 21.11
CA LYS A 281 13.08 0.49 20.19
C LYS A 281 13.96 1.75 20.22
N PRO A 282 15.28 1.61 20.40
CA PRO A 282 16.21 2.71 20.22
C PRO A 282 16.31 3.12 18.74
N ASN A 283 16.79 4.34 18.48
CA ASN A 283 16.77 4.95 17.14
C ASN A 283 17.41 4.08 16.04
N PHE A 284 18.50 3.37 16.33
CA PHE A 284 19.22 2.54 15.36
C PHE A 284 18.49 1.24 14.98
N LEU A 285 17.41 0.87 15.69
CA LEU A 285 16.54 -0.27 15.37
C LEU A 285 15.19 0.16 14.77
N ARG A 286 14.99 1.46 14.55
CA ARG A 286 13.73 1.98 14.01
C ARG A 286 13.69 1.81 12.50
N ASP A 287 12.60 1.23 12.01
CA ASP A 287 12.28 1.16 10.59
C ASP A 287 11.72 2.52 10.14
N ILE A 288 12.62 3.44 9.74
CA ILE A 288 12.27 4.81 9.35
C ILE A 288 11.90 4.85 7.86
N ALA A 289 10.71 5.38 7.57
CA ALA A 289 10.22 5.59 6.21
C ALA A 289 11.00 6.70 5.50
N ASP A 290 11.23 6.54 4.20
CA ASP A 290 11.68 7.62 3.33
C ASP A 290 10.62 8.74 3.32
N PRO A 291 10.98 10.00 3.63
CA PRO A 291 10.03 11.11 3.67
C PRO A 291 9.31 11.37 2.34
N GLU A 292 9.87 10.92 1.21
CA GLU A 292 9.25 11.09 -0.11
C GLU A 292 8.15 10.06 -0.41
N ILE A 293 8.02 9.00 0.40
CA ILE A 293 6.96 8.01 0.22
C ILE A 293 5.63 8.60 0.76
N PRO A 294 4.52 8.54 -0.01
CA PRO A 294 3.27 9.24 0.35
C PRO A 294 2.55 8.77 1.61
N HIS A 295 2.82 7.53 2.04
CA HIS A 295 2.16 6.92 3.19
C HIS A 295 3.14 6.07 4.00
N GLU A 296 2.94 6.04 5.32
CA GLU A 296 3.62 5.12 6.22
C GLU A 296 2.76 3.87 6.50
N SER A 297 3.22 3.04 7.43
CA SER A 297 2.50 1.88 7.94
C SER A 297 1.14 2.24 8.57
N ILE A 298 0.24 1.26 8.57
CA ILE A 298 -1.03 1.33 9.29
C ILE A 298 -0.76 1.24 10.79
N HIS A 299 -1.24 2.21 11.57
CA HIS A 299 -1.09 2.27 13.04
C HIS A 299 -2.19 3.13 13.69
N PRO A 300 -2.42 3.03 15.02
CA PRO A 300 -3.32 3.92 15.73
C PRO A 300 -2.76 5.35 15.80
N LEU A 301 -3.60 6.36 15.52
CA LEU A 301 -3.17 7.76 15.67
C LEU A 301 -2.97 8.17 17.14
N ASN A 302 -3.62 7.45 18.05
CA ASN A 302 -3.43 7.57 19.49
C ASN A 302 -3.31 6.19 20.12
N LEU A 303 -2.07 5.78 20.43
CA LEU A 303 -1.75 4.51 21.08
C LEU A 303 -2.34 4.39 22.50
N GLY A 304 -2.67 5.52 23.14
CA GLY A 304 -3.32 5.56 24.44
C GLY A 304 -4.77 5.08 24.43
N ILE A 305 -5.42 5.07 23.26
CA ILE A 305 -6.76 4.49 23.08
C ILE A 305 -6.58 2.98 22.92
N GLY A 306 -6.72 2.24 24.01
CA GLY A 306 -6.62 0.78 23.96
C GLY A 306 -7.85 0.14 23.27
N PRO A 307 -7.75 -1.14 22.84
CA PRO A 307 -8.86 -1.86 22.20
C PRO A 307 -10.18 -1.86 23.00
N GLU A 308 -10.09 -1.94 24.33
CA GLU A 308 -11.28 -1.88 25.20
C GLU A 308 -12.01 -0.53 25.15
N ALA A 309 -11.29 0.57 24.89
CA ALA A 309 -11.85 1.92 24.88
C ALA A 309 -12.78 2.19 23.69
N ILE A 310 -12.62 1.43 22.60
CA ILE A 310 -13.47 1.52 21.40
C ILE A 310 -14.51 0.41 21.33
N ARG A 311 -14.38 -0.62 22.18
CA ARG A 311 -15.30 -1.76 22.20
C ARG A 311 -16.73 -1.27 22.46
N LYS A 312 -17.69 -1.74 21.66
CA LYS A 312 -19.11 -1.30 21.66
C LYS A 312 -19.37 0.14 21.21
N ARG A 313 -18.34 0.94 20.90
CA ARG A 313 -18.49 2.30 20.33
C ARG A 313 -18.41 2.30 18.81
N VAL A 314 -17.84 1.23 18.25
CA VAL A 314 -17.82 0.90 16.82
C VAL A 314 -18.37 -0.51 16.62
N PRO A 315 -18.80 -0.89 15.40
CA PRO A 315 -19.16 -2.27 15.08
C PRO A 315 -18.07 -3.27 15.48
N SER A 316 -18.49 -4.51 15.79
CA SER A 316 -17.61 -5.54 16.34
C SER A 316 -16.43 -5.86 15.43
N GLU A 317 -16.67 -5.88 14.12
CA GLU A 317 -15.70 -6.14 13.07
C GLU A 317 -14.61 -5.06 13.08
N LEU A 318 -15.00 -3.78 13.13
CA LEU A 318 -14.05 -2.66 13.20
C LEU A 318 -13.25 -2.67 14.50
N SER A 319 -13.89 -3.05 15.61
CA SER A 319 -13.21 -3.21 16.90
C SER A 319 -12.13 -4.29 16.85
N GLN A 320 -12.38 -5.42 16.18
CA GLN A 320 -11.39 -6.49 16.02
C GLN A 320 -10.22 -6.06 15.12
N ILE A 321 -10.51 -5.36 14.01
CA ILE A 321 -9.48 -4.83 13.12
C ILE A 321 -8.57 -3.86 13.89
N TYR A 322 -9.16 -2.95 14.66
CA TYR A 322 -8.38 -2.02 15.48
C TYR A 322 -7.54 -2.72 16.54
N SER A 323 -8.07 -3.74 17.23
CA SER A 323 -7.29 -4.54 18.18
C SER A 323 -6.03 -5.12 17.53
N LEU A 324 -6.18 -5.70 16.34
CA LEU A 324 -5.04 -6.27 15.60
C LEU A 324 -4.01 -5.18 15.25
N ILE A 325 -4.46 -4.04 14.74
CA ILE A 325 -3.56 -2.91 14.42
C ILE A 325 -2.85 -2.40 15.68
N HIS A 326 -3.56 -2.23 16.80
CA HIS A 326 -3.01 -1.74 18.07
C HIS A 326 -1.97 -2.70 18.65
N ASP A 327 -2.34 -3.98 18.80
CA ASP A 327 -1.46 -5.01 19.34
C ASP A 327 -0.21 -5.20 18.47
N HIS A 328 -0.37 -5.19 17.14
CA HIS A 328 0.76 -5.30 16.22
C HIS A 328 1.65 -4.06 16.27
N THR A 329 1.07 -2.87 16.41
CA THR A 329 1.86 -1.63 16.57
C THR A 329 2.71 -1.70 17.82
N LEU A 330 2.14 -2.11 18.97
CA LEU A 330 2.89 -2.32 20.22
C LEU A 330 4.06 -3.27 20.02
N GLN A 331 3.85 -4.42 19.37
CA GLN A 331 4.91 -5.38 19.08
C GLN A 331 5.99 -4.81 18.13
N SER A 332 5.58 -4.01 17.14
CA SER A 332 6.50 -3.44 16.15
C SER A 332 7.40 -2.33 16.71
N VAL A 333 7.00 -1.67 17.81
CA VAL A 333 7.77 -0.60 18.44
C VAL A 333 8.61 -1.05 19.63
N GLN A 334 8.43 -2.30 20.09
CA GLN A 334 9.21 -2.92 21.16
C GLN A 334 10.53 -3.48 20.67
N ILE A 335 11.52 -3.59 21.57
CA ILE A 335 12.77 -4.27 21.24
C ILE A 335 12.46 -5.72 20.78
N PRO A 336 13.05 -6.19 19.67
CA PRO A 336 12.87 -7.54 19.17
C PRO A 336 13.05 -8.62 20.24
N ALA A 337 12.12 -9.57 20.29
CA ALA A 337 12.27 -10.76 21.12
C ALA A 337 13.34 -11.71 20.53
N PRO A 338 14.09 -12.43 21.37
CA PRO A 338 15.01 -13.46 20.92
C PRO A 338 14.23 -14.61 20.26
N LEU A 339 14.78 -15.15 19.18
CA LEU A 339 14.23 -16.31 18.46
C LEU A 339 14.45 -17.60 19.27
N HIS A 340 13.43 -18.45 19.31
CA HIS A 340 13.55 -19.79 19.91
C HIS A 340 14.50 -20.69 19.10
N SER A 341 14.37 -20.67 17.78
CA SER A 341 15.21 -21.41 16.84
C SER A 341 15.48 -20.53 15.62
N ALA A 342 16.71 -20.58 15.14
CA ALA A 342 17.12 -19.95 13.89
C ALA A 342 18.02 -20.93 13.12
N TRP A 343 17.99 -20.81 11.80
CA TRP A 343 18.66 -21.73 10.87
C TRP A 343 19.51 -20.93 9.89
N PHE A 344 20.58 -21.49 9.35
CA PHE A 344 21.43 -20.81 8.36
C PHE A 344 21.83 -21.78 7.24
N SER A 345 22.20 -21.22 6.09
CA SER A 345 22.81 -21.98 5.01
C SER A 345 24.33 -21.88 5.11
N GLU A 346 25.06 -22.98 4.91
CA GLU A 346 26.52 -22.95 4.84
C GLU A 346 27.04 -22.07 3.68
N LEU A 347 26.20 -21.84 2.66
CA LEU A 347 26.54 -21.00 1.51
C LEU A 347 26.49 -19.50 1.83
N ASP A 348 25.70 -19.11 2.84
CA ASP A 348 25.56 -17.72 3.27
C ASP A 348 25.23 -17.66 4.78
N PRO A 349 26.27 -17.72 5.64
CA PRO A 349 26.09 -17.75 7.09
C PRO A 349 25.54 -16.46 7.70
N GLU A 350 25.53 -15.35 6.96
CA GLU A 350 24.97 -14.08 7.44
C GLU A 350 23.44 -14.07 7.38
N VAL A 351 22.86 -14.91 6.51
CA VAL A 351 21.41 -15.05 6.36
C VAL A 351 20.91 -16.14 7.32
N TYR A 352 19.96 -15.77 8.15
CA TYR A 352 19.28 -16.71 9.03
C TYR A 352 17.80 -16.80 8.70
N PHE A 353 17.21 -17.95 8.99
CA PHE A 353 15.82 -18.30 8.74
C PHE A 353 15.15 -18.67 10.04
N TYR A 354 13.87 -18.39 10.18
CA TYR A 354 13.12 -18.66 11.38
C TYR A 354 11.63 -18.90 11.08
N SER A 355 10.97 -19.68 11.93
CA SER A 355 9.53 -19.91 11.84
C SER A 355 8.77 -18.65 12.23
N LEU A 356 7.66 -18.38 11.53
CA LEU A 356 6.73 -17.32 11.90
C LEU A 356 5.76 -17.73 13.01
N ILE A 357 5.75 -19.01 13.39
CA ILE A 357 4.97 -19.50 14.52
C ILE A 357 5.74 -19.20 15.81
N ARG A 358 5.33 -18.14 16.51
CA ARG A 358 6.05 -17.63 17.69
C ARG A 358 5.89 -18.48 18.96
N ASN A 359 4.87 -19.34 19.02
CA ASN A 359 4.57 -20.18 20.20
C ASN A 359 5.31 -21.53 20.19
N GLY A 360 6.26 -21.73 19.28
CA GLY A 360 7.00 -22.99 19.16
C GLY A 360 8.02 -23.18 20.29
N GLU A 361 8.07 -24.37 20.86
CA GLU A 361 9.20 -24.82 21.66
C GLU A 361 10.50 -24.81 20.81
N LYS A 362 11.66 -24.82 21.46
CA LYS A 362 12.94 -24.98 20.75
C LYS A 362 12.90 -26.28 19.95
N SER A 363 13.06 -26.18 18.63
CA SER A 363 13.13 -27.39 17.78
C SER A 363 14.34 -28.22 18.17
N ALA A 364 14.12 -29.52 18.41
CA ALA A 364 15.20 -30.48 18.66
C ALA A 364 15.93 -30.91 17.37
N ALA A 365 15.39 -30.57 16.19
CA ALA A 365 16.00 -30.90 14.91
C ALA A 365 17.32 -30.13 14.73
N LYS A 366 18.31 -30.77 14.09
CA LYS A 366 19.63 -30.18 13.78
C LYS A 366 19.69 -29.56 12.39
N GLU A 367 18.78 -30.00 11.52
CA GLU A 367 18.68 -29.58 10.13
C GLU A 367 17.20 -29.37 9.80
N ILE A 368 16.94 -28.47 8.85
CA ILE A 368 15.62 -28.25 8.25
C ILE A 368 15.76 -28.06 6.74
N PHE A 369 14.76 -28.52 5.98
CA PHE A 369 14.65 -28.27 4.56
C PHE A 369 13.59 -27.22 4.31
N LEU A 370 13.94 -26.17 3.58
CA LEU A 370 13.03 -25.09 3.21
C LEU A 370 12.93 -24.95 1.70
N ARG A 371 11.74 -24.60 1.19
CA ARG A 371 11.52 -24.26 -0.21
C ARG A 371 10.92 -22.86 -0.32
N PRO A 372 11.35 -22.02 -1.29
CA PRO A 372 10.79 -20.69 -1.45
C PRO A 372 9.29 -20.71 -1.68
N CYS A 373 8.59 -19.72 -1.15
CA CYS A 373 7.17 -19.51 -1.39
C CYS A 373 6.84 -18.02 -1.51
N ILE A 374 5.68 -17.72 -2.07
CA ILE A 374 5.16 -16.35 -2.18
C ILE A 374 3.95 -16.24 -1.26
N THR A 375 4.02 -15.35 -0.28
CA THR A 375 2.85 -15.01 0.54
C THR A 375 1.95 -14.01 -0.19
N LEU A 376 0.70 -13.86 0.26
CA LEU A 376 -0.17 -12.79 -0.22
C LEU A 376 0.45 -11.40 -0.02
N SER A 377 1.18 -11.21 1.08
CA SER A 377 1.92 -9.98 1.36
C SER A 377 3.04 -9.74 0.34
N ASP A 378 3.84 -10.77 0.03
CA ASP A 378 4.88 -10.70 -1.00
C ASP A 378 4.27 -10.37 -2.37
N ALA A 379 3.19 -11.06 -2.75
CA ALA A 379 2.52 -10.85 -4.02
C ALA A 379 2.01 -9.41 -4.15
N GLY A 380 1.37 -8.87 -3.11
CA GLY A 380 0.93 -7.48 -3.07
C GLY A 380 2.10 -6.50 -3.30
N LYS A 381 3.18 -6.65 -2.53
CA LYS A 381 4.38 -5.80 -2.62
C LYS A 381 5.07 -5.89 -3.99
N MET A 382 5.18 -7.09 -4.55
CA MET A 382 5.81 -7.30 -5.86
C MET A 382 4.98 -6.68 -6.99
N LEU A 383 3.65 -6.83 -6.95
CA LEU A 383 2.76 -6.29 -7.99
C LEU A 383 2.59 -4.78 -7.91
N ASP A 384 2.68 -4.20 -6.71
CA ASP A 384 2.67 -2.75 -6.53
C ASP A 384 3.91 -2.11 -7.15
N ARG A 385 5.09 -2.71 -6.96
CA ARG A 385 6.34 -2.29 -7.61
C ARG A 385 6.28 -2.38 -9.13
N LEU A 386 5.60 -3.39 -9.67
CA LEU A 386 5.36 -3.52 -11.11
C LEU A 386 4.28 -2.56 -11.64
N GLY A 387 3.61 -1.81 -10.77
CA GLY A 387 2.52 -0.91 -11.15
C GLY A 387 1.26 -1.63 -11.63
N VAL A 388 1.15 -2.94 -11.39
CA VAL A 388 0.04 -3.78 -11.86
C VAL A 388 -1.13 -3.76 -10.88
N LEU A 389 -0.85 -3.89 -9.58
CA LEU A 389 -1.88 -3.96 -8.54
C LEU A 389 -1.51 -3.03 -7.37
N ARG A 390 -2.31 -1.98 -7.18
CA ARG A 390 -2.17 -1.01 -6.08
C ARG A 390 -2.92 -1.47 -4.83
N PRO A 391 -2.60 -0.93 -3.63
CA PRO A 391 -3.28 -1.30 -2.38
C PRO A 391 -4.81 -1.18 -2.46
N SER A 392 -5.32 -0.18 -3.20
CA SER A 392 -6.77 0.04 -3.39
C SER A 392 -7.52 -1.08 -4.11
N GLY A 393 -6.83 -1.91 -4.91
CA GLY A 393 -7.43 -3.02 -5.66
C GLY A 393 -7.18 -4.40 -5.09
N PHE A 394 -6.37 -4.51 -4.03
CA PHE A 394 -5.75 -5.77 -3.60
C PHE A 394 -6.79 -6.85 -3.23
N GLY A 395 -7.70 -6.55 -2.31
CA GLY A 395 -8.67 -7.54 -1.84
C GLY A 395 -9.59 -8.03 -2.96
N LYS A 396 -10.05 -7.12 -3.83
CA LYS A 396 -10.88 -7.45 -4.99
C LYS A 396 -10.15 -8.37 -5.99
N ALA A 397 -8.86 -8.11 -6.22
CA ALA A 397 -8.06 -8.91 -7.13
C ALA A 397 -7.88 -10.34 -6.59
N ILE A 398 -7.57 -10.50 -5.30
CA ILE A 398 -7.41 -11.83 -4.70
C ILE A 398 -8.71 -12.63 -4.77
N ASP A 399 -9.84 -12.03 -4.37
CA ASP A 399 -11.14 -12.70 -4.45
C ASP A 399 -11.43 -13.17 -5.89
N LYS A 400 -11.18 -12.31 -6.89
CA LYS A 400 -11.32 -12.67 -8.30
C LYS A 400 -10.42 -13.86 -8.67
N TRP A 401 -9.13 -13.82 -8.32
CA TRP A 401 -8.20 -14.88 -8.70
C TRP A 401 -8.55 -16.23 -8.09
N VAL A 402 -9.04 -16.25 -6.85
CA VAL A 402 -9.49 -17.48 -6.19
C VAL A 402 -10.77 -17.99 -6.85
N ASN A 403 -11.77 -17.13 -7.06
CA ASN A 403 -13.06 -17.50 -7.63
C ASN A 403 -12.96 -18.02 -9.07
N GLU A 404 -12.08 -17.43 -9.88
CA GLU A 404 -11.81 -17.85 -11.26
C GLU A 404 -10.86 -19.08 -11.33
N GLY A 405 -10.40 -19.59 -10.18
CA GLY A 405 -9.47 -20.72 -10.11
C GLY A 405 -8.08 -20.42 -10.67
N TRP A 406 -7.69 -19.14 -10.71
CA TRP A 406 -6.37 -18.66 -11.13
C TRP A 406 -5.33 -18.78 -10.04
N ALA A 407 -5.75 -18.70 -8.78
CA ALA A 407 -4.89 -18.89 -7.63
C ALA A 407 -5.49 -19.90 -6.65
N THR A 408 -4.62 -20.60 -5.93
CA THR A 408 -4.98 -21.33 -4.71
C THR A 408 -4.24 -20.72 -3.53
N ILE A 409 -4.85 -20.73 -2.35
CA ILE A 409 -4.29 -20.15 -1.14
C ILE A 409 -4.24 -21.25 -0.07
N SER A 410 -3.08 -21.41 0.55
CA SER A 410 -2.85 -22.36 1.65
C SER A 410 -2.20 -21.60 2.80
N GLY A 411 -2.97 -21.32 3.85
CA GLY A 411 -2.58 -20.34 4.86
C GLY A 411 -2.36 -18.97 4.21
N ASN A 412 -1.16 -18.41 4.37
CA ASN A 412 -0.74 -17.16 3.73
C ASN A 412 -0.09 -17.32 2.35
N VAL A 413 0.18 -18.56 1.92
CA VAL A 413 0.92 -18.83 0.69
C VAL A 413 -0.04 -18.85 -0.50
N ILE A 414 0.28 -18.07 -1.53
CA ILE A 414 -0.47 -18.03 -2.79
C ILE A 414 0.27 -18.81 -3.87
N ASN A 415 -0.44 -19.68 -4.57
CA ASN A 415 0.10 -20.55 -5.62
C ASN A 415 -0.69 -20.41 -6.92
N PRO A 416 -0.08 -20.68 -8.09
CA PRO A 416 -0.78 -20.70 -9.36
C PRO A 416 -1.83 -21.81 -9.41
N GLY A 417 -3.07 -21.44 -9.70
CA GLY A 417 -4.16 -22.39 -9.95
C GLY A 417 -3.98 -23.15 -11.26
N LYS A 418 -4.79 -24.21 -11.46
CA LYS A 418 -4.69 -25.08 -12.65
C LYS A 418 -4.91 -24.31 -13.96
N SER A 419 -5.77 -23.31 -13.94
CA SER A 419 -6.16 -22.53 -15.13
C SER A 419 -5.01 -21.69 -15.72
N VAL A 420 -3.99 -21.37 -14.92
CA VAL A 420 -2.88 -20.49 -15.32
C VAL A 420 -1.58 -21.23 -15.62
N GLN A 421 -1.54 -22.55 -15.39
CA GLN A 421 -0.36 -23.40 -15.59
C GLN A 421 0.25 -23.26 -16.99
N LYS A 422 -0.59 -23.17 -18.02
CA LYS A 422 -0.15 -22.99 -19.42
C LYS A 422 0.64 -21.70 -19.68
N TYR A 423 0.54 -20.71 -18.80
CA TYR A 423 1.24 -19.43 -18.92
C TYR A 423 2.51 -19.35 -18.08
N LEU A 424 2.75 -20.28 -17.15
CA LEU A 424 3.93 -20.24 -16.27
C LEU A 424 5.24 -20.31 -17.04
N GLY A 425 5.29 -21.01 -18.18
CA GLY A 425 6.46 -21.00 -19.07
C GLY A 425 6.79 -19.62 -19.68
N LYS A 426 5.87 -18.66 -19.59
CA LYS A 426 6.05 -17.28 -20.06
C LYS A 426 6.26 -16.26 -18.93
N SER A 427 6.29 -16.68 -17.66
CA SER A 427 6.30 -15.78 -16.50
C SER A 427 7.47 -14.79 -16.51
N SER A 428 8.69 -15.24 -16.85
CA SER A 428 9.87 -14.37 -16.95
C SER A 428 9.76 -13.32 -18.05
N ARG A 429 9.19 -13.68 -19.21
CA ARG A 429 8.93 -12.73 -20.31
C ARG A 429 7.90 -11.70 -19.88
N ILE A 430 6.78 -12.15 -19.30
CA ILE A 430 5.73 -11.28 -18.78
C ILE A 430 6.30 -10.29 -17.75
N TYR A 431 7.10 -10.77 -16.80
CA TYR A 431 7.74 -9.93 -15.79
C TYR A 431 8.56 -8.80 -16.44
N LYS A 432 9.44 -9.15 -17.39
CA LYS A 432 10.28 -8.18 -18.09
C LYS A 432 9.46 -7.15 -18.86
N THR A 433 8.45 -7.60 -19.61
CA THR A 433 7.56 -6.69 -20.36
C THR A 433 6.81 -5.74 -19.42
N LEU A 434 6.28 -6.24 -18.30
CA LEU A 434 5.56 -5.39 -17.33
C LEU A 434 6.49 -4.34 -16.70
N GLN A 435 7.72 -4.74 -16.37
CA GLN A 435 8.74 -3.82 -15.86
C GLN A 435 9.04 -2.72 -16.87
N GLU A 436 9.33 -3.07 -18.13
CA GLU A 436 9.62 -2.08 -19.18
C GLU A 436 8.44 -1.14 -19.43
N LEU A 437 7.20 -1.65 -19.43
CA LEU A 437 5.99 -0.82 -19.57
C LEU A 437 5.81 0.15 -18.40
N ASN A 438 6.08 -0.30 -17.18
CA ASN A 438 6.01 0.55 -15.99
C ASN A 438 7.07 1.66 -16.04
N ASP A 439 8.29 1.33 -16.45
CA ASP A 439 9.40 2.30 -16.59
C ASP A 439 9.09 3.40 -17.63
N HIS A 440 8.31 3.06 -18.66
CA HIS A 440 7.91 4.01 -19.71
C HIS A 440 6.56 4.68 -19.46
N ALA A 441 5.82 4.33 -18.40
CA ALA A 441 4.46 4.79 -18.16
C ALA A 441 4.34 6.32 -18.04
N ASP A 442 5.42 6.99 -17.63
CA ASP A 442 5.48 8.44 -17.46
C ASP A 442 6.19 9.17 -18.62
N SER A 443 6.56 8.46 -19.69
CA SER A 443 7.22 9.06 -20.87
C SER A 443 6.27 9.82 -21.79
N PHE A 444 6.67 11.02 -22.21
CA PHE A 444 5.93 11.82 -23.21
C PHE A 444 5.95 11.21 -24.62
N SER A 445 6.93 10.36 -24.94
CA SER A 445 7.05 9.75 -26.26
C SER A 445 6.24 8.45 -26.41
N LEU A 446 5.63 7.96 -25.33
CA LEU A 446 4.92 6.70 -25.34
C LEU A 446 3.72 6.75 -26.29
N ASN A 447 3.63 5.76 -27.17
CA ASN A 447 2.55 5.61 -28.13
C ASN A 447 2.25 4.12 -28.35
N SER A 448 1.13 3.82 -29.01
CA SER A 448 0.67 2.45 -29.27
C SER A 448 1.74 1.57 -29.95
N ALA A 449 2.46 2.09 -30.94
CA ALA A 449 3.49 1.32 -31.65
C ALA A 449 4.65 0.95 -30.73
N THR A 450 5.07 1.86 -29.85
CA THR A 450 6.12 1.60 -28.86
C THR A 450 5.68 0.54 -27.85
N ILE A 451 4.44 0.64 -27.35
CA ILE A 451 3.88 -0.36 -26.41
C ILE A 451 3.79 -1.74 -27.06
N GLN A 452 3.28 -1.82 -28.29
CA GLN A 452 3.20 -3.07 -29.06
C GLN A 452 4.60 -3.67 -29.29
N SER A 453 5.59 -2.83 -29.58
CA SER A 453 6.98 -3.27 -29.70
C SER A 453 7.47 -3.88 -28.39
N LEU A 454 7.28 -3.23 -27.24
CA LEU A 454 7.72 -3.76 -25.93
C LEU A 454 7.07 -5.11 -25.59
N ILE A 455 5.80 -5.29 -25.97
CA ILE A 455 5.05 -6.54 -25.77
C ILE A 455 5.61 -7.68 -26.66
N THR A 456 5.94 -7.36 -27.92
CA THR A 456 6.33 -8.36 -28.93
C THR A 456 7.83 -8.67 -28.99
N SER A 457 8.68 -7.76 -28.52
CA SER A 457 10.15 -7.86 -28.69
C SER A 457 10.87 -8.75 -27.66
N ASN A 458 10.16 -9.20 -26.62
CA ASN A 458 10.73 -9.96 -25.50
C ASN A 458 10.39 -11.44 -25.55
#